data_AF-A0A0G1RKD5-F1
#
_entry.id   AF-A0A0G1RKD5-F1
#
_cell.length_a   1.000
_cell.length_b   1.000
_cell.length_c   1.000
_cell.angle_alpha   90.00
_cell.angle_beta   90.00
_cell.angle_gamma   90.00
#
_symmetry.space_group_name_H-M   'P 1'
#
loop_
_entity.id
_entity.type
_entity.pdbx_description
1 polymer ?
#
loop_
_entity_poly.entity_id
_entity_poly.type
_entity_poly.pdbx_seq_one_letter_code
_entity_poly.pdbx_strand_id
1 'polypeptide(L)'
;MRYAIRSFVFAYISVYITQAYVDGFDFGTAFVSSFLLVVIAIALLNMFMIPILKLVSVPSTGIFYAAMSFLLTLLVLYLMTVFIPAFEIKNTTLREVVIPGFTFSAKTLTIYWSLIVSSVFVSSIVNFLVWLCGGKK
;
A
#
# COMPACT_ATOMS: atom_id res chain seq x y z
N MET A 1 21.07 5.79 -6.87
CA MET A 1 20.94 4.38 -6.41
C MET A 1 20.35 4.25 -5.00
N ARG A 2 20.90 4.89 -3.95
CA ARG A 2 20.41 4.73 -2.56
C ARG A 2 18.91 5.00 -2.38
N TYR A 3 18.38 6.01 -3.07
CA TYR A 3 16.96 6.37 -3.02
C TYR A 3 16.03 5.31 -3.64
N ALA A 4 16.40 4.77 -4.81
CA ALA A 4 15.60 3.77 -5.51
C ALA A 4 15.53 2.44 -4.73
N ILE A 5 16.67 1.98 -4.21
CA ILE A 5 16.75 0.76 -3.39
C ILE A 5 15.92 0.93 -2.10
N ARG A 6 16.01 2.10 -1.45
CA ARG A 6 15.20 2.41 -0.26
C ARG A 6 13.70 2.41 -0.59
N SER A 7 13.30 3.02 -1.70
CA SER A 7 11.89 3.02 -2.14
C SER A 7 11.37 1.60 -2.38
N PHE A 8 12.19 0.77 -3.05
CA PHE A 8 11.85 -0.63 -3.30
C PHE A 8 11.70 -1.44 -2.01
N VAL A 9 12.65 -1.32 -1.08
CA VAL A 9 12.58 -2.03 0.21
C VAL A 9 11.36 -1.58 1.03
N PHE A 10 11.04 -0.29 1.05
CA PHE A 10 9.85 0.20 1.74
C PHE A 10 8.56 -0.28 1.10
N ALA A 11 8.49 -0.29 -0.23
CA ALA A 11 7.36 -0.86 -0.95
C ALA A 11 7.20 -2.36 -0.64
N TYR A 12 8.30 -3.12 -0.69
CA TYR A 12 8.31 -4.56 -0.37
C TYR A 12 7.75 -4.83 1.03
N ILE A 13 8.29 -4.14 2.04
CA ILE A 13 7.85 -4.29 3.43
C ILE A 13 6.38 -3.90 3.58
N SER A 14 5.95 -2.80 2.95
CA SER A 14 4.57 -2.33 3.06
C SER A 14 3.55 -3.30 2.46
N VAL A 15 3.83 -3.85 1.28
CA VAL A 15 2.94 -4.81 0.62
C VAL A 15 2.95 -6.13 1.38
N TYR A 16 4.10 -6.59 1.84
CA TYR A 16 4.22 -7.83 2.63
C TYR A 16 3.44 -7.75 3.96
N ILE A 17 3.63 -6.68 4.72
CA ILE A 17 2.90 -6.46 5.97
C ILE A 17 1.40 -6.31 5.69
N THR A 18 1.02 -5.55 4.65
CA THR A 18 -0.40 -5.41 4.31
C THR A 18 -1.03 -6.76 3.97
N GLN A 19 -0.33 -7.62 3.22
CA GLN A 19 -0.81 -8.98 2.94
C GLN A 19 -0.95 -9.81 4.22
N ALA A 20 -0.02 -9.71 5.16
CA ALA A 20 -0.07 -10.48 6.40
C ALA A 20 -1.22 -10.07 7.35
N TYR A 21 -1.60 -8.79 7.37
CA TYR A 21 -2.61 -8.27 8.30
C TYR A 21 -3.99 -8.12 7.66
N VAL A 22 -4.06 -7.69 6.41
CA VAL A 22 -5.32 -7.43 5.71
C VAL A 22 -5.71 -8.63 4.84
N ASP A 23 -4.76 -9.41 4.34
CA ASP A 23 -4.99 -10.51 3.39
C ASP A 23 -5.93 -10.11 2.23
N GLY A 24 -5.81 -8.86 1.78
CA GLY A 24 -6.70 -8.27 0.78
C GLY A 24 -6.31 -8.59 -0.67
N PHE A 25 -5.08 -9.04 -0.90
CA PHE A 25 -4.59 -9.34 -2.23
C PHE A 25 -4.56 -10.84 -2.51
N ASP A 26 -4.89 -11.20 -3.74
CA ASP A 26 -4.62 -12.51 -4.33
C ASP A 26 -3.59 -12.31 -5.45
N PHE A 27 -2.48 -13.06 -5.39
CA PHE A 27 -1.41 -12.99 -6.38
C PHE A 27 -1.42 -14.18 -7.35
N GLY A 28 -2.40 -15.09 -7.20
CA GLY A 28 -2.60 -16.26 -8.05
C GLY A 28 -1.45 -17.27 -8.02
N THR A 29 -1.37 -18.10 -9.06
CA THR A 29 -0.36 -19.16 -9.20
C THR A 29 1.05 -18.62 -9.45
N ALA A 30 1.16 -17.40 -9.98
CA ALA A 30 2.43 -16.71 -10.23
C ALA A 30 2.79 -15.74 -9.09
N PHE A 31 2.66 -16.20 -7.84
CA PHE A 31 2.77 -15.37 -6.64
C PHE A 31 3.97 -14.42 -6.67
N VAL A 32 5.18 -14.94 -6.91
CA VAL A 32 6.43 -14.16 -6.86
C VAL A 32 6.44 -13.05 -7.90
N SER A 33 6.03 -13.35 -9.13
CA SER A 33 6.03 -12.38 -10.24
C SER A 33 5.00 -11.28 -10.03
N SER A 34 3.75 -11.66 -9.70
CA SER A 34 2.67 -10.71 -9.42
C SER A 34 3.01 -9.82 -8.22
N PHE A 35 3.54 -10.42 -7.15
CA PHE A 35 3.97 -9.70 -5.96
C PHE A 35 5.08 -8.69 -6.27
N LEU A 36 6.12 -9.10 -6.99
CA LEU A 36 7.22 -8.19 -7.36
C LEU A 36 6.74 -7.05 -8.27
N LEU A 37 5.83 -7.30 -9.21
CA LEU A 37 5.28 -6.26 -10.07
C LEU A 37 4.51 -5.21 -9.26
N VAL A 38 3.68 -5.64 -8.30
CA VAL A 38 2.98 -4.72 -7.39
C VAL A 38 3.98 -3.92 -6.55
N VAL A 39 5.01 -4.58 -6.00
CA VAL A 39 6.07 -3.89 -5.24
C VAL A 39 6.79 -2.86 -6.10
N ILE A 40 7.12 -3.18 -7.35
CA ILE A 40 7.75 -2.25 -8.29
C ILE A 40 6.82 -1.07 -8.57
N ALA A 41 5.54 -1.30 -8.82
CA ALA A 41 4.56 -0.24 -9.07
C ALA A 41 4.45 0.72 -7.89
N ILE A 42 4.37 0.20 -6.66
CA ILE A 42 4.37 1.00 -5.43
C ILE A 42 5.70 1.75 -5.23
N ALA A 43 6.83 1.11 -5.52
CA ALA A 43 8.15 1.74 -5.42
C ALA A 43 8.31 2.90 -6.41
N LEU A 44 7.81 2.74 -7.64
CA LEU A 44 7.76 3.79 -8.66
C LEU A 44 6.85 4.93 -8.20
N LEU A 45 5.65 4.62 -7.72
CA LEU A 45 4.74 5.63 -7.17
C LEU A 45 5.43 6.46 -6.07
N ASN A 46 6.10 5.80 -5.13
CA ASN A 46 6.80 6.48 -4.03
C ASN A 46 7.94 7.37 -4.51
N MET A 47 8.64 6.96 -5.58
CA MET A 47 9.71 7.74 -6.19
C MET A 47 9.18 8.98 -6.93
N PHE A 48 8.03 8.85 -7.60
CA PHE A 48 7.39 9.96 -8.34
C PHE A 48 6.38 10.76 -7.52
N MET A 49 6.11 10.38 -6.27
CA MET A 49 5.11 11.02 -5.41
C MET A 49 5.33 12.52 -5.27
N ILE A 50 6.56 12.96 -4.97
CA ILE A 50 6.88 14.39 -4.80
C ILE A 50 6.72 15.16 -6.12
N PRO A 51 7.27 14.69 -7.26
CA PRO A 51 6.98 15.29 -8.57
C PRO A 51 5.49 15.42 -8.88
N ILE A 52 4.70 14.37 -8.64
CA ILE A 52 3.25 14.36 -8.91
C ILE A 52 2.54 15.41 -8.05
N LEU A 53 2.87 15.49 -6.77
CA LEU A 53 2.28 16.48 -5.86
C LEU A 53 2.63 17.92 -6.25
N LYS A 54 3.87 18.16 -6.67
CA LYS A 54 4.30 19.47 -7.16
C LYS A 54 3.56 19.88 -8.43
N LEU A 55 3.26 18.93 -9.33
CA LEU A 55 2.50 19.20 -10.55
C LEU A 55 1.08 19.69 -10.24
N VAL A 56 0.45 19.12 -9.21
CA VAL A 56 -0.92 19.46 -8.78
C VAL A 56 -0.93 20.60 -7.74
N SER A 57 0.23 21.20 -7.43
CA SER A 57 0.40 22.24 -6.41
C SER A 57 -0.11 21.84 -5.01
N VAL A 58 -0.10 20.55 -4.69
CA VAL A 58 -0.50 20.03 -3.39
C VAL A 58 0.69 20.11 -2.42
N PRO A 59 0.49 20.49 -1.15
CA PRO A 59 1.55 20.50 -0.15
C PRO A 59 2.27 19.15 -0.06
N SER A 60 3.60 19.15 -0.12
CA SER A 60 4.43 17.94 -0.08
C SER A 60 4.64 17.39 1.34
N THR A 61 3.94 17.92 2.34
CA THR A 61 4.11 17.59 3.76
C THR A 61 2.78 17.52 4.51
N GLY A 62 2.77 16.78 5.63
CA GLY A 62 1.65 16.72 6.55
C GLY A 62 0.49 15.82 6.10
N ILE A 63 -0.72 16.14 6.54
CA ILE A 63 -1.90 15.28 6.34
C ILE A 63 -2.39 15.25 4.89
N PHE A 64 -2.23 16.36 4.14
CA PHE A 64 -2.57 16.42 2.72
C PHE A 64 -1.68 15.50 1.87
N TYR A 65 -0.38 15.43 2.20
CA TYR A 65 0.53 14.47 1.59
C TYR A 65 0.07 13.03 1.86
N ALA A 66 -0.31 12.71 3.10
CA ALA A 66 -0.78 11.38 3.45
C ALA A 66 -2.06 11.01 2.70
N ALA A 67 -3.02 11.94 2.59
CA ALA A 67 -4.26 11.74 1.85
C ALA A 67 -4.00 11.48 0.35
N MET A 68 -3.12 12.26 -0.28
CA MET A 68 -2.77 12.01 -1.69
C MET A 68 -1.96 10.75 -1.89
N SER A 69 -1.04 10.43 -0.96
CA SER A 69 -0.30 9.17 -0.98
C SER A 69 -1.26 7.99 -0.92
N PHE A 70 -2.30 8.06 -0.08
CA PHE A 70 -3.38 7.06 -0.05
C PHE A 70 -4.13 6.99 -1.38
N LEU A 71 -4.63 8.11 -1.91
CA LEU A 71 -5.42 8.12 -3.14
C LEU A 71 -4.64 7.58 -4.34
N LEU A 72 -3.37 7.97 -4.47
CA LEU A 72 -2.52 7.47 -5.54
C LEU A 72 -2.17 5.98 -5.34
N THR A 73 -1.97 5.54 -4.09
CA THR A 73 -1.75 4.11 -3.79
C THR A 73 -2.98 3.28 -4.15
N LEU A 74 -4.18 3.77 -3.80
CA LEU A 74 -5.45 3.15 -4.17
C LEU A 74 -5.58 3.04 -5.69
N LEU A 75 -5.30 4.13 -6.40
CA LEU A 75 -5.34 4.16 -7.86
C LEU A 75 -4.34 3.17 -8.46
N VAL A 76 -3.09 3.13 -7.97
CA VAL A 76 -2.08 2.21 -8.47
C VAL A 76 -2.45 0.76 -8.21
N LEU A 77 -2.95 0.41 -7.03
CA LEU A 77 -3.40 -0.95 -6.72
C LEU A 77 -4.58 -1.36 -7.60
N TYR A 78 -5.52 -0.45 -7.85
CA TYR A 78 -6.62 -0.70 -8.80
C TYR A 78 -6.11 -0.90 -10.24
N LEU A 79 -5.14 -0.10 -10.69
CA LEU A 79 -4.52 -0.32 -11.99
C LEU A 79 -3.81 -1.67 -12.07
N MET A 80 -3.17 -2.13 -10.99
CA MET A 80 -2.51 -3.43 -10.97
C MET A 80 -3.50 -4.59 -11.20
N THR A 81 -4.75 -4.50 -10.75
CA THR A 81 -5.77 -5.53 -11.07
C THR A 81 -6.15 -5.57 -12.54
N VAL A 82 -5.90 -4.47 -13.28
CA VAL A 82 -6.15 -4.42 -14.73
C VAL A 82 -4.93 -4.90 -15.52
N PHE A 83 -3.72 -4.54 -15.07
CA PHE A 83 -2.48 -4.87 -15.79
C PHE A 83 -1.94 -6.28 -15.52
N ILE A 84 -2.24 -6.86 -14.35
CA ILE A 84 -1.74 -8.17 -13.95
C ILE A 84 -2.94 -9.10 -13.82
N PRO A 85 -3.20 -9.97 -14.82
CA PRO A 85 -4.38 -10.85 -14.82
C PRO A 85 -4.43 -11.82 -13.65
N ALA A 86 -3.28 -12.15 -13.05
CA ALA A 86 -3.18 -13.03 -11.90
C ALA A 86 -3.33 -12.29 -10.55
N PHE A 87 -3.39 -10.96 -10.56
CA PHE A 87 -3.54 -10.16 -9.35
C PHE A 87 -4.98 -9.68 -9.21
N GLU A 88 -5.62 -10.12 -8.14
CA GLU A 88 -7.00 -9.74 -7.83
C GLU A 88 -7.11 -9.24 -6.40
N ILE A 89 -8.13 -8.42 -6.15
CA ILE A 89 -8.49 -8.02 -4.80
C ILE A 89 -9.64 -8.91 -4.37
N LYS A 90 -9.42 -9.68 -3.31
CA LYS A 90 -10.42 -10.62 -2.79
C LYS A 90 -11.21 -10.02 -1.62
N ASN A 91 -12.37 -10.60 -1.38
CA ASN A 91 -13.06 -10.40 -0.10
C ASN A 91 -12.14 -10.92 1.01
N THR A 92 -11.94 -10.10 2.03
CA THR A 92 -11.10 -10.48 3.17
C THR A 92 -11.90 -10.46 4.45
N THR A 93 -11.55 -11.33 5.38
CA THR A 93 -11.98 -11.24 6.77
C THR A 93 -10.85 -10.64 7.55
N LEU A 94 -11.07 -9.44 8.13
CA LEU A 94 -10.12 -8.92 9.12
C LEU A 94 -10.07 -9.93 10.26
N ARG A 95 -8.86 -10.43 10.53
CA ARG A 95 -8.63 -11.41 11.59
C ARG A 95 -9.01 -10.77 12.92
N GLU A 96 -9.67 -11.54 13.78
CA GLU A 96 -10.09 -11.05 15.10
C GLU A 96 -8.84 -10.63 15.89
N VAL A 97 -8.75 -9.35 16.23
CA VAL A 97 -7.65 -8.82 17.05
C VAL A 97 -8.16 -8.70 18.48
N VAL A 98 -7.62 -9.56 19.35
CA VAL A 98 -7.90 -9.50 20.79
C VAL A 98 -6.81 -8.65 21.43
N ILE A 99 -7.14 -7.40 21.71
CA ILE A 99 -6.32 -6.53 22.57
C ILE A 99 -6.91 -6.67 23.98
N PRO A 100 -6.11 -6.76 25.05
CA PRO A 100 -6.67 -6.81 26.41
C PRO A 100 -7.59 -5.60 26.65
N GLY A 101 -8.90 -5.84 26.75
CA GLY A 101 -9.95 -4.83 26.91
C GLY A 101 -10.78 -4.49 25.65
N PHE A 102 -10.38 -4.93 24.46
CA PHE A 102 -11.13 -4.71 23.21
C PHE A 102 -11.07 -5.93 22.29
N THR A 103 -12.24 -6.51 22.00
CA THR A 103 -12.41 -7.55 20.97
C THR A 103 -12.91 -6.91 19.68
N PHE A 104 -12.03 -6.84 18.67
CA PHE A 104 -12.45 -6.43 17.33
C PHE A 104 -12.98 -7.65 16.59
N SER A 105 -14.31 -7.78 16.57
CA SER A 105 -14.99 -8.92 15.92
C SER A 105 -14.66 -8.99 14.43
N ALA A 106 -14.44 -10.20 13.92
CA ALA A 106 -14.07 -10.44 12.54
C ALA A 106 -15.15 -9.89 11.59
N LYS A 107 -14.77 -8.92 10.76
CA LYS A 107 -15.66 -8.33 9.76
C LYS A 107 -15.23 -8.79 8.39
N THR A 108 -16.18 -9.29 7.61
CA THR A 108 -16.01 -9.50 6.17
C THR A 108 -15.99 -8.15 5.47
N LEU A 109 -14.93 -7.89 4.72
CA LEU A 109 -14.80 -6.75 3.84
C LEU A 109 -15.12 -7.20 2.43
N THR A 110 -15.98 -6.45 1.78
CA THR A 110 -16.19 -6.58 0.33
C THR A 110 -14.92 -6.17 -0.41
N ILE A 111 -14.78 -6.61 -1.67
CA ILE A 111 -13.67 -6.25 -2.56
C ILE A 111 -13.34 -4.74 -2.50
N TYR A 112 -14.36 -3.88 -2.57
CA TYR A 112 -14.20 -2.42 -2.49
C TYR A 112 -13.56 -1.96 -1.17
N TRP A 113 -14.04 -2.47 -0.03
CA TRP A 113 -13.47 -2.12 1.28
C TRP A 113 -12.08 -2.73 1.48
N SER A 114 -11.84 -3.92 0.95
CA SER A 114 -10.54 -4.59 0.97
C SER A 114 -9.47 -3.74 0.25
N LEU A 115 -9.80 -3.17 -0.91
CA LEU A 115 -8.93 -2.24 -1.64
C LEU A 115 -8.63 -0.97 -0.84
N ILE A 116 -9.67 -0.34 -0.28
CA ILE A 116 -9.54 0.90 0.49
C ILE A 116 -8.65 0.65 1.71
N VAL A 117 -8.92 -0.40 2.48
CA VAL A 117 -8.13 -0.72 3.68
C VAL A 117 -6.70 -1.09 3.30
N SER A 118 -6.50 -1.92 2.28
CA SER A 118 -5.15 -2.31 1.86
C SER A 118 -4.33 -1.10 1.37
N SER A 119 -4.94 -0.18 0.63
CA SER A 119 -4.26 1.05 0.20
C SER A 119 -3.94 2.00 1.36
N VAL A 120 -4.81 2.11 2.37
CA VAL A 120 -4.50 2.84 3.61
C VAL A 120 -3.32 2.20 4.34
N PHE A 121 -3.30 0.87 4.48
CA PHE A 121 -2.21 0.17 5.16
C PHE A 121 -0.88 0.34 4.42
N VAL A 122 -0.85 0.08 3.11
CA VAL A 122 0.37 0.24 2.28
C VAL A 122 0.90 1.67 2.39
N SER A 123 0.05 2.67 2.13
CA SER A 123 0.48 4.08 2.15
C SER A 123 0.94 4.52 3.55
N SER A 124 0.25 4.08 4.61
CA SER A 124 0.63 4.40 5.98
C SER A 124 1.97 3.77 6.37
N ILE A 125 2.19 2.49 6.05
CA ILE A 125 3.45 1.79 6.35
C ILE A 125 4.62 2.44 5.60
N VAL A 126 4.45 2.75 4.31
CA VAL A 126 5.48 3.47 3.55
C VAL A 126 5.80 4.82 4.20
N ASN A 127 4.76 5.60 4.55
CA ASN A 127 4.95 6.91 5.15
C ASN A 127 5.65 6.82 6.51
N PHE A 128 5.29 5.83 7.31
CA PHE A 128 5.94 5.53 8.58
C PHE A 128 7.42 5.15 8.39
N LEU A 129 7.75 4.26 7.45
CA LEU A 129 9.13 3.86 7.15
C LEU A 129 9.98 5.02 6.64
N VAL A 130 9.42 5.90 5.81
CA VAL A 130 10.14 7.08 5.34
C VAL A 130 10.44 8.04 6.50
N TRP A 131 9.45 8.27 7.36
CA TRP A 131 9.61 9.08 8.57
C TRP A 131 10.65 8.50 9.52
N LEU A 132 10.60 7.19 9.80
CA LEU A 132 11.50 6.49 10.72
C LEU A 132 12.97 6.61 10.30
N CYS A 133 13.25 6.46 9.01
CA CYS A 133 14.60 6.56 8.48
C CYS A 133 15.03 8.03 8.21
N GLY A 134 14.49 8.99 8.97
CA GLY A 134 14.90 10.40 8.96
C GLY A 134 14.83 11.08 7.59
N GLY A 135 13.99 10.54 6.68
CA GLY A 135 13.85 11.10 5.35
C GLY A 135 13.13 12.43 5.45
N LYS A 136 13.87 13.56 5.43
CA LYS A 136 13.29 14.82 4.98
C LYS A 136 12.80 14.57 3.54
N LYS A 137 11.48 14.47 3.37
CA LYS A 137 10.81 14.44 2.08
C LYS A 137 10.80 15.83 1.48
#